data_AF-A0A397TH06-F1
#
_entry.id   AF-A0A397TH06-F1
#
_cell.length_a   1.000
_cell.length_b   1.000
_cell.length_c   1.000
_cell.angle_alpha   90.00
_cell.angle_beta   90.00
_cell.angle_gamma   90.00
#
_symmetry.space_group_name_H-M   'P 1'
#
loop_
_entity.id
_entity.type
_entity.pdbx_description
1 polymer ?
#
loop_
_entity_poly.entity_id
_entity_poly.type
_entity_poly.pdbx_seq_one_letter_code
_entity_poly.pdbx_strand_id
1 'polypeptide(L)'
;MEKIPPEIFLEICIHLCVKDLYTLTLVCKLYRKILWTKAISIQKIWTCSRILSFDPLLPYPLLPPSKSMSEQEYIWFTMLADKCSICKTKIEKQNLFGCRYWEFSRICCKKCIEEKTISVPFIKKDIPKIPKDLSGCLPYHERRVLNVGDEKLYWLDDLRSIQKKYYSFKNEQEKDNWVKEKQQEVKEFMDEIRKYKWQDEYVYFFPYAFNVNI
;
A
#
# COMPACT_ATOMS: atom_id res chain seq x y z
N MET A 1 14.99 37.29 8.73
CA MET A 1 15.15 35.95 8.12
C MET A 1 14.48 36.00 6.75
N GLU A 2 15.28 36.10 5.70
CA GLU A 2 14.77 36.00 4.33
C GLU A 2 14.12 34.64 4.13
N LYS A 3 12.89 34.65 3.61
CA LYS A 3 12.19 33.41 3.27
C LYS A 3 12.72 32.95 1.93
N ILE A 4 13.30 31.75 1.89
CA ILE A 4 13.68 31.09 0.63
C ILE A 4 12.44 31.08 -0.27
N PRO A 5 12.53 31.59 -1.51
CA PRO A 5 11.43 31.52 -2.47
C PRO A 5 10.96 30.08 -2.67
N PRO A 6 9.65 29.82 -2.83
CA PRO A 6 9.13 28.47 -3.01
C PRO A 6 9.80 27.69 -4.14
N GLU A 7 10.16 28.36 -5.23
CA GLU A 7 10.81 27.78 -6.40
C GLU A 7 12.20 27.26 -6.05
N ILE A 8 13.02 28.08 -5.38
CA ILE A 8 14.36 27.69 -4.92
C ILE A 8 14.27 26.57 -3.89
N PHE A 9 13.27 26.60 -3.01
CA PHE A 9 13.03 25.53 -2.07
C PHE A 9 12.74 24.19 -2.77
N LEU A 10 11.91 24.20 -3.81
CA LEU A 10 11.57 22.99 -4.56
C LEU A 10 12.77 22.45 -5.36
N GLU A 11 13.59 23.33 -5.95
CA GLU A 11 14.84 22.94 -6.62
C GLU A 11 15.81 22.24 -5.64
N ILE A 12 15.97 22.76 -4.42
CA ILE A 12 16.75 22.09 -3.38
C ILE A 12 16.18 20.70 -3.08
N CYS A 13 14.86 20.58 -2.98
CA CYS A 13 14.20 19.31 -2.64
C CYS A 13 14.42 18.20 -3.67
N ILE A 14 14.64 18.52 -4.95
CA ILE A 14 14.91 17.52 -6.01
C ILE A 14 16.18 16.71 -5.72
N HIS A 15 17.13 17.31 -4.99
CA HIS A 15 18.42 16.71 -4.69
C HIS A 15 18.49 16.03 -3.32
N LEU A 16 17.40 16.00 -2.56
CA LEU A 16 17.37 15.40 -1.23
C LEU A 16 17.06 13.90 -1.29
N CYS A 17 17.74 13.11 -0.45
CA CYS A 17 17.36 11.71 -0.25
C CYS A 17 16.01 11.60 0.48
N VAL A 18 15.40 10.42 0.42
CA VAL A 18 14.05 10.17 0.95
C VAL A 18 13.92 10.59 2.42
N LYS A 19 14.95 10.33 3.24
CA LYS A 19 14.91 10.65 4.67
C LYS A 19 14.97 12.14 4.95
N ASP A 20 15.83 12.86 4.25
CA ASP A 20 15.97 14.30 4.44
C ASP A 20 14.70 15.01 3.98
N LEU A 21 14.19 14.61 2.81
CA LEU A 21 12.94 15.11 2.27
C LEU A 21 11.77 14.82 3.22
N TYR A 22 11.69 13.61 3.78
CA TYR A 22 10.67 13.28 4.77
C TYR A 22 10.82 14.08 6.07
N THR A 23 12.04 14.25 6.57
CA THR A 23 12.33 15.03 7.79
C THR A 23 11.87 16.47 7.65
N LEU A 24 12.06 17.09 6.47
CA LEU A 24 11.53 18.44 6.19
C LEU A 24 10.00 18.53 6.39
N THR A 25 9.26 17.46 6.10
CA THR A 25 7.80 17.41 6.30
C THR A 25 7.39 17.26 7.76
N LEU A 26 8.33 16.95 8.65
CA LEU A 26 8.10 16.83 10.09
C LEU A 26 8.46 18.12 10.83
N VAL A 27 9.50 18.83 10.39
CA VAL A 27 10.00 20.03 11.08
C VAL A 27 9.19 21.30 10.79
N CYS A 28 8.47 21.37 9.66
CA CYS A 28 7.76 22.58 9.26
C CYS A 28 6.38 22.28 8.65
N LYS A 29 5.32 22.88 9.20
CA LYS A 29 3.93 22.72 8.70
C LYS A 29 3.75 23.23 7.27
N LEU A 30 4.46 24.29 6.88
CA LEU A 30 4.41 24.82 5.52
C LEU A 30 5.05 23.83 4.53
N TYR A 31 6.24 23.32 4.83
CA TYR A 31 6.91 22.32 3.99
C TYR A 31 6.11 21.03 3.92
N ARG A 32 5.52 20.60 5.04
CA ARG A 32 4.56 19.50 5.04
C ARG A 32 3.43 19.75 4.05
N LYS A 33 2.76 20.91 4.12
CA LYS A 33 1.66 21.25 3.21
C LYS A 33 2.09 21.21 1.75
N ILE A 34 3.27 21.75 1.42
CA ILE A 34 3.80 21.77 0.05
C ILE A 34 4.16 20.35 -0.42
N LEU A 35 5.04 19.67 0.32
CA LEU A 35 5.63 18.38 -0.07
C LEU A 35 4.63 17.22 -0.04
N TRP A 36 3.53 17.33 0.70
CA TRP A 36 2.47 16.31 0.73
C TRP A 36 1.33 16.56 -0.29
N THR A 37 1.50 17.54 -1.19
CA THR A 37 0.52 17.77 -2.26
C THR A 37 0.68 16.73 -3.38
N LYS A 38 -0.44 16.30 -3.99
CA LYS A 38 -0.47 15.35 -5.12
C LYS A 38 -0.24 16.03 -6.49
N ALA A 39 0.39 17.19 -6.50
CA ALA A 39 0.70 17.94 -7.72
C ALA A 39 1.84 17.26 -8.49
N ILE A 40 1.80 17.32 -9.82
CA ILE A 40 2.76 16.64 -10.71
C ILE A 40 4.22 17.03 -10.40
N SER A 41 4.49 18.32 -10.18
CA SER A 41 5.84 18.81 -9.81
C SER A 41 6.33 18.19 -8.50
N ILE A 42 5.46 18.06 -7.50
CA ILE A 42 5.79 17.46 -6.22
C ILE A 42 6.00 15.94 -6.36
N GLN A 43 5.16 15.25 -7.14
CA GLN A 43 5.39 13.82 -7.44
C GLN A 43 6.78 13.60 -8.04
N LYS A 44 7.20 14.45 -8.99
CA LYS A 44 8.53 14.39 -9.60
C LYS A 44 9.66 14.54 -8.57
N ILE A 45 9.53 15.44 -7.60
CA ILE A 45 10.50 15.59 -6.50
C ILE A 45 10.65 14.28 -5.73
N TRP A 46 9.54 13.65 -5.35
CA TRP A 46 9.56 12.38 -4.61
C TRP A 46 10.10 11.23 -5.45
N THR A 47 9.78 11.17 -6.75
CA THR A 47 10.39 10.20 -7.68
C THR A 47 11.91 10.37 -7.75
N CYS A 48 12.40 11.60 -7.93
CA CYS A 48 13.84 11.89 -7.94
C CYS A 48 14.49 11.48 -6.62
N SER A 49 13.89 11.85 -5.49
CA SER A 49 14.38 11.51 -4.15
C SER A 49 14.48 10.01 -3.92
N ARG A 50 13.46 9.24 -4.38
CA ARG A 50 13.45 7.78 -4.33
C ARG A 50 14.58 7.17 -5.14
N ILE A 51 14.75 7.60 -6.39
CA ILE A 51 15.81 7.09 -7.28
C ILE A 51 17.20 7.42 -6.73
N LEU A 52 17.39 8.62 -6.17
CA LEU A 52 18.65 9.01 -5.52
C LEU A 52 18.98 8.15 -4.30
N SER A 53 17.98 7.52 -3.68
CA SER A 53 18.14 6.67 -2.50
C SER A 53 18.42 5.20 -2.87
N PHE A 54 18.54 4.86 -4.16
CA PHE A 54 18.83 3.51 -4.60
C PHE A 54 20.26 3.10 -4.26
N ASP A 55 20.40 1.90 -3.70
CA ASP A 55 21.71 1.25 -3.61
C ASP A 55 22.14 0.81 -5.03
N PRO A 56 23.38 1.10 -5.46
CA PRO A 56 23.88 0.68 -6.77
C PRO A 56 23.85 -0.84 -7.01
N LEU A 57 23.93 -1.64 -5.95
CA LEU A 57 23.92 -3.10 -5.99
C LEU A 57 22.49 -3.67 -5.91
N LEU A 58 21.56 -2.96 -5.26
CA LEU A 58 20.15 -3.35 -5.20
C LEU A 58 19.22 -2.13 -5.11
N PRO A 59 18.77 -1.60 -6.25
CA PRO A 59 17.78 -0.53 -6.27
C PRO A 59 16.45 -0.97 -5.65
N TYR A 60 16.02 -0.28 -4.59
CA TYR A 60 14.74 -0.55 -3.93
C TYR A 60 14.05 0.73 -3.43
N PRO A 61 12.71 0.85 -3.60
CA PRO A 61 11.86 0.00 -4.44
C PRO A 61 12.00 0.38 -5.92
N LEU A 62 12.10 -0.64 -6.78
CA LEU A 62 12.37 -0.51 -8.22
C LEU A 62 11.14 -0.09 -9.01
N LEU A 63 9.98 -0.69 -8.69
CA LEU A 63 8.73 -0.42 -9.40
C LEU A 63 8.23 1.00 -9.07
N PRO A 64 7.53 1.66 -10.02
CA PRO A 64 6.82 2.91 -9.72
C PRO A 64 5.67 2.67 -8.73
N PRO A 65 5.10 3.71 -8.12
CA PRO A 65 3.90 3.58 -7.31
C PRO A 65 2.76 2.89 -8.08
N SER A 66 1.97 2.09 -7.35
CA SER A 66 0.74 1.56 -7.90
C SER A 66 -0.25 2.67 -8.23
N LYS A 67 -1.19 2.41 -9.15
CA LYS A 67 -2.22 3.40 -9.53
C LYS A 67 -3.03 3.96 -8.34
N SER A 68 -3.11 3.22 -7.24
CA SER A 68 -3.80 3.61 -6.01
C SER A 68 -2.98 4.50 -5.06
N MET A 69 -1.69 4.71 -5.31
CA MET A 69 -0.78 5.46 -4.43
C MET A 69 -0.06 6.58 -5.17
N SER A 70 0.13 7.70 -4.48
CA SER A 70 1.13 8.71 -4.84
C SER A 70 2.55 8.25 -4.51
N GLU A 71 3.57 8.91 -5.06
CA GLU A 71 4.98 8.63 -4.72
C GLU A 71 5.24 8.80 -3.21
N GLN A 72 4.64 9.79 -2.55
CA GLN A 72 4.81 9.94 -1.09
C GLN A 72 4.23 8.77 -0.31
N GLU A 73 3.03 8.32 -0.70
CA GLU A 73 2.37 7.18 -0.05
C GLU A 73 3.19 5.90 -0.28
N TYR A 74 3.69 5.70 -1.50
CA TYR A 74 4.52 4.57 -1.87
C TYR A 74 5.87 4.54 -1.14
N ILE A 75 6.60 5.65 -1.13
CA ILE A 75 7.86 5.80 -0.40
C ILE A 75 7.64 5.58 1.09
N TRP A 76 6.57 6.16 1.64
CA TRP A 76 6.24 5.94 3.05
C TRP A 76 6.01 4.45 3.33
N PHE A 77 5.20 3.80 2.49
CA PHE A 77 4.82 2.40 2.61
C PHE A 77 6.00 1.42 2.44
N THR A 78 6.98 1.75 1.59
CA THR A 78 8.09 0.87 1.25
C THR A 78 9.37 1.14 2.04
N MET A 79 9.66 2.39 2.40
CA MET A 79 10.97 2.78 2.94
C MET A 79 10.91 3.39 4.34
N LEU A 80 9.82 4.07 4.71
CA LEU A 80 9.78 4.89 5.92
C LEU A 80 8.90 4.35 7.04
N ALA A 81 7.89 3.53 6.72
CA ALA A 81 6.94 3.05 7.70
C ALA A 81 7.62 2.16 8.74
N ASP A 82 7.46 2.51 10.01
CA ASP A 82 8.02 1.79 11.16
C ASP A 82 6.94 1.41 12.19
N LYS A 83 5.67 1.65 11.88
CA LYS A 83 4.53 1.47 12.80
C LYS A 83 3.34 0.85 12.09
N CYS A 84 2.57 0.08 12.84
CA CYS A 84 1.28 -0.42 12.39
C CYS A 84 0.34 0.77 12.09
N SER A 85 -0.31 0.75 10.92
CA SER A 85 -1.26 1.79 10.51
C SER A 85 -2.50 1.86 11.41
N ILE A 86 -2.82 0.78 12.14
CA ILE A 86 -4.00 0.67 13.02
C ILE A 86 -3.64 0.98 14.47
N CYS A 87 -2.89 0.10 15.13
CA CYS A 87 -2.59 0.25 16.56
C CYS A 87 -1.43 1.20 16.87
N LYS A 88 -0.72 1.68 15.84
CA LYS A 88 0.45 2.58 15.96
C LYS A 88 1.66 2.01 16.71
N THR A 89 1.61 0.73 17.11
CA THR A 89 2.76 0.02 17.69
C THR A 89 3.90 -0.04 16.68
N LYS A 90 5.13 0.17 17.16
CA LYS A 90 6.35 0.06 16.36
C LYS A 90 6.53 -1.36 15.84
N ILE A 91 6.93 -1.47 14.58
CA ILE A 91 7.28 -2.71 13.90
C ILE A 91 8.79 -2.66 13.69
N GLU A 92 9.47 -3.71 14.13
CA GLU A 92 10.91 -3.83 13.95
C GLU A 92 11.26 -3.94 12.46
N LYS A 93 12.39 -3.37 12.05
CA LYS A 93 12.78 -3.31 10.62
C LYS A 93 12.76 -4.68 9.95
N GLN A 94 13.24 -5.73 10.63
CA GLN A 94 13.25 -7.11 10.14
C GLN A 94 11.85 -7.69 9.86
N ASN A 95 10.82 -7.18 10.52
CA ASN A 95 9.45 -7.67 10.41
C ASN A 95 8.60 -6.83 9.44
N LEU A 96 9.13 -5.75 8.87
CA LEU A 96 8.36 -4.81 8.03
C LEU A 96 7.79 -5.46 6.77
N PHE A 97 8.58 -6.28 6.07
CA PHE A 97 8.11 -6.98 4.87
C PHE A 97 6.92 -7.91 5.19
N GLY A 98 7.01 -8.69 6.27
CA GLY A 98 5.91 -9.54 6.73
C GLY A 98 4.69 -8.78 7.27
N CYS A 99 4.83 -7.49 7.54
CA CYS A 99 3.76 -6.60 7.97
C CYS A 99 3.22 -5.72 6.83
N ARG A 100 3.72 -5.87 5.60
CA ARG A 100 3.30 -5.08 4.45
C ARG A 100 2.24 -5.83 3.64
N TYR A 101 1.03 -5.29 3.63
CA TYR A 101 -0.11 -5.85 2.89
C TYR A 101 -0.44 -4.93 1.72
N TRP A 102 0.13 -5.26 0.55
CA TRP A 102 -0.02 -4.50 -0.69
C TRP A 102 -1.48 -4.41 -1.15
N GLU A 103 -2.23 -5.49 -1.01
CA GLU A 103 -3.63 -5.62 -1.39
C GLU A 103 -4.53 -4.63 -0.64
N PHE A 104 -4.11 -4.28 0.58
CA PHE A 104 -4.82 -3.34 1.44
C PHE A 104 -4.11 -1.99 1.53
N SER A 105 -2.97 -1.83 0.84
CA SER A 105 -2.14 -0.61 0.87
C SER A 105 -1.78 -0.18 2.31
N ARG A 106 -1.51 -1.16 3.19
CA ARG A 106 -1.36 -0.93 4.65
C ARG A 106 -0.22 -1.72 5.28
N ILE A 107 0.50 -1.04 6.17
CA ILE A 107 1.40 -1.70 7.12
C ILE A 107 0.57 -2.12 8.33
N CYS A 108 0.54 -3.40 8.66
CA CYS A 108 -0.30 -3.97 9.70
C CYS A 108 0.48 -5.00 10.52
N CYS A 109 0.36 -4.98 11.86
CA CYS A 109 0.93 -6.07 12.65
C CYS A 109 0.02 -7.31 12.57
N LYS A 110 0.56 -8.48 12.93
CA LYS A 110 -0.15 -9.76 12.88
C LYS A 110 -1.51 -9.72 13.61
N LYS A 111 -1.56 -9.12 14.80
CA LYS A 111 -2.81 -9.00 15.56
C LYS A 111 -3.86 -8.17 14.80
N CYS A 112 -3.47 -7.01 14.29
CA CYS A 112 -4.41 -6.13 13.61
C CYS A 112 -4.87 -6.67 12.25
N ILE A 113 -4.05 -7.43 11.52
CA ILE A 113 -4.49 -8.06 10.27
C ILE A 113 -5.53 -9.16 10.57
N GLU A 114 -5.31 -9.96 11.60
CA GLU A 114 -6.26 -11.00 12.03
C GLU A 114 -7.59 -10.40 12.50
N GLU A 115 -7.56 -9.26 13.20
CA GLU A 115 -8.78 -8.56 13.65
C GLU A 115 -9.54 -7.84 12.51
N LYS A 116 -8.83 -7.41 11.46
CA LYS A 116 -9.41 -6.58 10.38
C LYS A 116 -9.71 -7.33 9.10
N THR A 117 -9.33 -8.59 9.02
CA THR A 117 -9.62 -9.44 7.87
C THR A 117 -10.53 -10.60 8.22
N ILE A 118 -11.18 -11.14 7.21
CA ILE A 118 -12.05 -12.32 7.31
C ILE A 118 -11.76 -13.27 6.16
N SER A 119 -11.80 -14.56 6.44
CA SER A 119 -11.64 -15.58 5.40
C SER A 119 -12.98 -16.09 4.88
N VAL A 120 -12.97 -16.66 3.66
CA VAL A 120 -14.19 -17.14 2.98
C VAL A 120 -15.06 -18.07 3.84
N PRO A 121 -14.51 -19.05 4.59
CA PRO A 121 -15.31 -19.87 5.49
C PRO A 121 -16.09 -19.05 6.53
N PHE A 122 -15.47 -18.02 7.11
CA PHE A 122 -16.10 -17.19 8.15
C PHE A 122 -17.04 -16.14 7.56
N ILE A 123 -16.83 -15.67 6.33
CA ILE A 123 -17.76 -14.74 5.65
C ILE A 123 -19.18 -15.30 5.65
N LYS A 124 -19.35 -16.59 5.34
CA LYS A 124 -20.67 -17.24 5.30
C LYS A 124 -21.36 -17.31 6.66
N LYS A 125 -20.57 -17.37 7.74
CA LYS A 125 -21.06 -17.45 9.12
C LYS A 125 -21.42 -16.08 9.68
N ASP A 126 -20.54 -15.10 9.48
CA ASP A 126 -20.67 -13.78 10.10
C ASP A 126 -21.49 -12.80 9.24
N ILE A 127 -21.59 -13.04 7.93
CA ILE A 127 -22.36 -12.20 7.00
C ILE A 127 -23.20 -13.09 6.06
N PRO A 128 -24.32 -13.66 6.53
CA PRO A 128 -25.07 -14.73 5.84
C PRO A 128 -25.80 -14.33 4.55
N LYS A 129 -25.55 -13.13 3.99
CA LYS A 129 -26.19 -12.61 2.77
C LYS A 129 -25.17 -11.96 1.83
N ILE A 130 -24.02 -12.58 1.60
CA ILE A 130 -23.09 -12.12 0.57
C ILE A 130 -23.26 -12.98 -0.68
N PRO A 131 -23.60 -12.38 -1.84
CA PRO A 131 -23.56 -13.09 -3.13
C PRO A 131 -22.18 -13.71 -3.35
N LYS A 132 -22.14 -14.96 -3.83
CA LYS A 132 -20.87 -15.70 -4.03
C LYS A 132 -19.87 -14.91 -4.89
N ASP A 133 -20.39 -14.21 -5.89
CA ASP A 133 -19.60 -13.50 -6.89
C ASP A 133 -18.98 -12.20 -6.37
N LEU A 134 -19.48 -11.69 -5.24
CA LEU A 134 -19.01 -10.44 -4.65
C LEU A 134 -17.62 -10.55 -4.03
N SER A 135 -17.22 -11.76 -3.63
CA SER A 135 -15.86 -12.03 -3.14
C SER A 135 -14.79 -11.84 -4.22
N GLY A 136 -15.15 -12.01 -5.50
CA GLY A 136 -14.28 -11.70 -6.63
C GLY A 136 -14.11 -10.20 -6.90
N CYS A 137 -14.95 -9.36 -6.29
CA CYS A 137 -14.93 -7.90 -6.48
C CYS A 137 -14.05 -7.18 -5.44
N LEU A 138 -13.24 -7.90 -4.67
CA LEU A 138 -12.34 -7.33 -3.67
C LEU A 138 -10.92 -7.87 -3.80
N PRO A 139 -9.90 -7.03 -3.57
CA PRO A 139 -8.56 -7.50 -3.30
C PRO A 139 -8.53 -8.43 -2.09
N TYR A 140 -7.62 -9.39 -2.11
CA TYR A 140 -7.50 -10.38 -1.04
C TYR A 140 -6.04 -10.72 -0.77
N HIS A 141 -5.73 -10.95 0.49
CA HIS A 141 -4.44 -11.47 0.89
C HIS A 141 -4.47 -13.01 0.91
N GLU A 142 -3.49 -13.63 0.25
CA GLU A 142 -3.32 -15.08 0.27
C GLU A 142 -2.47 -15.49 1.47
N ARG A 143 -3.02 -16.36 2.31
CA ARG A 143 -2.33 -16.95 3.46
C ARG A 143 -2.30 -18.47 3.28
N ARG A 144 -1.11 -19.05 3.26
CA ARG A 144 -0.96 -20.51 3.28
C ARG A 144 -1.29 -21.05 4.68
N VAL A 145 -2.23 -21.99 4.75
CA VAL A 145 -2.63 -22.69 5.98
C VAL A 145 -2.22 -24.15 5.86
N LEU A 146 -1.43 -24.63 6.84
CA LEU A 146 -1.00 -26.02 6.93
C LEU A 146 -2.20 -26.97 6.81
N ASN A 147 -2.08 -27.97 5.93
CA ASN A 147 -3.09 -29.01 5.67
C ASN A 147 -4.45 -28.55 5.11
N VAL A 148 -4.63 -27.26 4.82
CA VAL A 148 -5.88 -26.71 4.24
C VAL A 148 -5.63 -26.11 2.86
N GLY A 149 -4.43 -25.61 2.60
CA GLY A 149 -4.06 -24.95 1.34
C GLY A 149 -4.06 -23.43 1.49
N ASP A 150 -4.19 -22.72 0.36
CA ASP A 150 -4.15 -21.26 0.33
C ASP A 150 -5.53 -20.68 0.66
N GLU A 151 -5.58 -19.85 1.70
CA GLU A 151 -6.77 -19.17 2.16
C GLU A 151 -6.76 -17.70 1.73
N LYS A 152 -7.91 -17.19 1.29
CA LYS A 152 -8.10 -15.79 0.92
C LYS A 152 -8.68 -15.01 2.09
N LEU A 153 -7.97 -13.95 2.49
CA LEU A 153 -8.38 -12.99 3.51
C LEU A 153 -8.83 -11.69 2.85
N TYR A 154 -9.98 -11.19 3.27
CA TYR A 154 -10.58 -9.94 2.76
C TYR A 154 -10.63 -8.90 3.86
N TRP A 155 -10.46 -7.62 3.51
CA TRP A 155 -10.62 -6.53 4.47
C TRP A 155 -12.10 -6.38 4.86
N LEU A 156 -12.38 -6.40 6.15
CA LEU A 156 -13.75 -6.41 6.69
C LEU A 156 -14.55 -5.17 6.29
N ASP A 157 -13.93 -3.99 6.38
CA ASP A 157 -14.62 -2.73 6.08
C ASP A 157 -14.93 -2.58 4.59
N ASP A 158 -14.07 -3.12 3.72
CA ASP A 158 -14.27 -3.10 2.26
C ASP A 158 -15.39 -4.07 1.87
N LEU A 159 -15.44 -5.24 2.52
CA LEU A 159 -16.51 -6.21 2.35
C LEU A 159 -17.88 -5.65 2.70
N ARG A 160 -17.98 -4.92 3.81
CA ARG A 160 -19.23 -4.23 4.21
C ARG A 160 -19.61 -3.13 3.23
N SER A 161 -18.62 -2.35 2.78
CA SER A 161 -18.82 -1.24 1.85
C SER A 161 -19.31 -1.74 0.48
N ILE A 162 -18.70 -2.81 -0.04
CA ILE A 162 -19.06 -3.37 -1.33
C ILE A 162 -20.42 -4.07 -1.28
N GLN A 163 -20.76 -4.73 -0.17
CA GLN A 163 -22.09 -5.30 0.04
C GLN A 163 -23.17 -4.22 0.04
N LYS A 164 -22.95 -3.12 0.78
CA LYS A 164 -23.88 -1.98 0.79
C LYS A 164 -24.07 -1.40 -0.62
N LYS A 165 -22.99 -1.29 -1.39
CA LYS A 165 -23.05 -0.82 -2.78
C LYS A 165 -23.82 -1.78 -3.68
N TYR A 166 -23.56 -3.09 -3.59
CA TYR A 166 -24.26 -4.10 -4.37
C TYR A 166 -25.78 -4.06 -4.16
N TYR A 167 -26.23 -3.92 -2.91
CA TYR A 167 -27.66 -3.82 -2.59
C TYR A 167 -28.28 -2.45 -2.88
N SER A 168 -27.49 -1.43 -3.20
CA SER A 168 -28.01 -0.12 -3.57
C SER A 168 -28.58 -0.06 -5.00
N PHE A 169 -28.15 -0.99 -5.86
CA PHE A 169 -28.68 -1.11 -7.21
C PHE A 169 -30.09 -1.71 -7.20
N LYS A 170 -30.99 -1.09 -7.96
CA LYS A 170 -32.39 -1.56 -8.09
C LYS A 170 -32.57 -2.55 -9.25
N ASN A 171 -31.72 -2.45 -10.27
CA ASN A 171 -31.78 -3.24 -11.49
C ASN A 171 -30.75 -4.38 -11.43
N GLU A 172 -31.19 -5.62 -11.68
CA GLU A 172 -30.30 -6.80 -11.67
C GLU A 172 -29.28 -6.76 -12.82
N GLN A 173 -29.64 -6.24 -14.00
CA GLN A 173 -28.69 -6.14 -15.12
C GLN A 173 -27.53 -5.19 -14.80
N GLU A 174 -27.83 -4.09 -14.10
CA GLU A 174 -26.79 -3.14 -13.64
C GLU A 174 -25.89 -3.79 -12.59
N LYS A 175 -26.44 -4.60 -11.68
CA LYS A 175 -25.64 -5.35 -10.70
C LYS A 175 -24.68 -6.29 -11.39
N ASP A 176 -25.17 -7.08 -12.34
CA ASP A 176 -24.34 -8.08 -13.03
C ASP A 176 -23.23 -7.43 -13.84
N ASN A 177 -23.53 -6.34 -14.56
CA ASN A 177 -22.53 -5.58 -15.29
C ASN A 177 -21.48 -4.99 -14.34
N TRP A 178 -21.93 -4.36 -13.25
CA TRP A 178 -21.04 -3.79 -12.25
C TRP A 178 -20.14 -4.84 -11.56
N VAL A 179 -20.67 -6.03 -11.26
CA VAL A 179 -19.90 -7.15 -10.71
C VAL A 179 -18.81 -7.58 -11.69
N LYS A 180 -19.15 -7.78 -12.98
CA LYS A 180 -18.18 -8.19 -14.00
C LYS A 180 -17.05 -7.17 -14.17
N GLU A 181 -17.41 -5.88 -14.26
CA GLU A 181 -16.42 -4.79 -14.34
C GLU A 181 -15.50 -4.78 -13.12
N LYS A 182 -16.06 -4.90 -11.91
CA LYS A 182 -15.25 -4.91 -10.68
C LYS A 182 -14.37 -6.14 -10.53
N GLN A 183 -14.84 -7.32 -10.93
CA GLN A 183 -14.00 -8.51 -10.93
C GLN A 183 -12.80 -8.35 -11.87
N GLN A 184 -13.00 -7.73 -13.04
CA GLN A 184 -11.92 -7.47 -13.98
C GLN A 184 -10.92 -6.44 -13.43
N GLU A 185 -11.40 -5.33 -12.85
CA GLU A 185 -10.52 -4.35 -12.19
C GLU A 185 -9.68 -4.98 -11.07
N VAL A 186 -10.29 -5.83 -10.25
CA VAL A 186 -9.60 -6.51 -9.14
C VAL A 186 -8.58 -7.51 -9.67
N LYS A 187 -8.88 -8.23 -10.75
CA LYS A 187 -7.93 -9.14 -11.38
C LYS A 187 -6.68 -8.39 -11.85
N GLU A 188 -6.86 -7.27 -12.56
CA GLU A 188 -5.76 -6.42 -13.01
C GLU A 188 -4.95 -5.86 -11.84
N PHE A 189 -5.63 -5.41 -10.79
CA PHE A 189 -4.99 -4.92 -9.58
C PHE A 189 -4.16 -6.01 -8.89
N MET A 190 -4.72 -7.22 -8.73
CA MET A 190 -4.01 -8.34 -8.11
C MET A 190 -2.80 -8.79 -8.93
N ASP A 191 -2.89 -8.76 -10.26
CA ASP A 191 -1.76 -9.04 -11.16
C ASP A 191 -0.65 -7.98 -11.01
N GLU A 192 -1.01 -6.72 -10.78
CA GLU A 192 -0.07 -5.65 -10.42
C GLU A 192 0.58 -5.91 -9.05
N ILE A 193 -0.23 -6.24 -8.04
CA ILE A 193 0.24 -6.49 -6.67
C ILE A 193 1.26 -7.63 -6.58
N ARG A 194 1.10 -8.70 -7.38
CA ARG A 194 2.08 -9.79 -7.43
C ARG A 194 3.48 -9.29 -7.78
N LYS A 195 3.62 -8.26 -8.63
CA LYS A 195 4.93 -7.70 -9.01
C LYS A 195 5.60 -7.00 -7.81
N TYR A 196 4.83 -6.24 -7.03
CA TYR A 196 5.36 -5.56 -5.84
C TYR A 196 5.75 -6.55 -4.73
N LYS A 197 4.94 -7.59 -4.52
CA LYS A 197 5.29 -8.68 -3.60
C LYS A 197 6.57 -9.39 -4.02
N TRP A 198 6.72 -9.69 -5.31
CA TRP A 198 7.93 -10.33 -5.82
C TRP A 198 9.17 -9.45 -5.61
N GLN A 199 9.07 -8.14 -5.84
CA GLN A 199 10.11 -7.17 -5.50
C GLN A 199 10.50 -7.26 -4.01
N ASP A 200 9.52 -7.30 -3.12
CA ASP A 200 9.74 -7.35 -1.67
C ASP A 200 10.38 -8.67 -1.23
N GLU A 201 9.91 -9.79 -1.78
CA GLU A 201 10.48 -11.12 -1.54
C GLU A 201 11.93 -11.20 -2.03
N TYR A 202 12.21 -10.68 -3.22
CA TYR A 202 13.58 -10.63 -3.76
C TYR A 202 14.51 -9.90 -2.80
N VAL A 203 14.10 -8.74 -2.29
CA VAL A 203 14.89 -8.00 -1.31
C VAL A 203 15.02 -8.73 0.02
N TYR A 204 13.95 -9.35 0.50
CA TYR A 204 13.94 -10.08 1.78
C TYR A 204 14.86 -11.31 1.77
N PHE A 205 14.86 -12.09 0.68
CA PHE A 205 15.65 -13.33 0.56
C PHE A 205 17.11 -13.11 0.14
N PHE A 206 17.45 -11.94 -0.41
CA PHE A 206 18.83 -11.58 -0.77
C PHE A 206 19.35 -10.38 0.07
N PRO A 207 19.43 -10.52 1.42
CA PRO A 207 19.65 -9.40 2.35
C PRO A 207 21.07 -8.84 2.36
N TYR A 208 22.05 -9.47 1.70
CA TYR A 208 23.42 -8.93 1.57
C TYR A 208 23.48 -7.56 0.89
N ALA A 209 22.37 -7.10 0.32
CA ALA A 209 22.22 -5.80 -0.31
C ALA A 209 21.48 -4.74 0.54
N PHE A 210 21.06 -5.05 1.78
CA PHE A 210 20.45 -4.07 2.70
C PHE A 210 21.38 -3.62 3.85
N ASN A 211 22.62 -4.13 3.88
CA ASN A 211 23.65 -3.74 4.84
C ASN A 211 24.44 -2.50 4.40
N VAL A 212 23.76 -1.40 4.07
CA VAL A 212 24.42 -0.09 3.98
C VAL A 212 23.48 1.01 4.50
N ASN A 213 23.72 1.42 5.75
CA ASN A 213 23.28 2.67 6.38
C ASN A 213 21.90 3.23 5.96
N ILE A 214 20.83 2.64 6.50
CA ILE A 214 19.58 3.38 6.79
C ILE A 214 19.62 3.93 8.22
#